data_AF-W7CIP9-F1
#
_entry.id   AF-W7CIP9-F1
#
_cell.length_a   1.000
_cell.length_b   1.000
_cell.length_c   1.000
_cell.angle_alpha   90.00
_cell.angle_beta   90.00
_cell.angle_gamma   90.00
#
_symmetry.space_group_name_H-M   'P 1'
#
loop_
_entity.id
_entity.type
_entity.pdbx_description
1 polymer ?
#
loop_
_entity_poly.entity_id
_entity_poly.type
_entity_poly.pdbx_seq_one_letter_code
_entity_poly.pdbx_strand_id
1 'polypeptide(L)'
;MTEEASMTAIDTDRKSQSFWGTVLKVELSDIAFAIDSILAAAALVITLPSTHTFSIGGMDGWKFIVMFIGGFIGLLCIRFAATKIVRWLELYPVLEQAAFLLVGWVGVKLAVLTLAHKDIGVLALGFPESIGWQVTFWGVMIVIIIGALIKIKLTHQKG
;
A
#
# COMPACT_ATOMS: atom_id res chain seq x y z
N MET A 1 52.69 -12.55 -22.69
CA MET A 1 52.21 -11.18 -22.98
C MET A 1 50.82 -11.27 -23.59
N THR A 2 49.84 -11.78 -22.83
CA THR A 2 48.44 -12.00 -23.26
C THR A 2 47.45 -11.97 -22.08
N GLU A 3 47.82 -11.34 -20.96
CA GLU A 3 47.00 -11.36 -19.72
C GLU A 3 46.47 -9.97 -19.31
N GLU A 4 46.87 -8.88 -19.99
CA GLU A 4 46.39 -7.51 -19.67
C GLU A 4 45.10 -7.08 -20.40
N ALA A 5 44.60 -7.84 -21.37
CA ALA A 5 43.52 -7.40 -22.25
C ALA A 5 42.10 -7.89 -21.85
N SER A 6 41.93 -8.48 -20.67
CA SER A 6 40.64 -9.01 -20.17
C SER A 6 40.14 -8.29 -18.92
N MET A 7 40.72 -7.13 -18.57
CA MET A 7 40.35 -6.40 -17.36
C MET A 7 39.89 -4.96 -17.65
N THR A 8 39.13 -4.78 -18.73
CA THR A 8 38.58 -3.47 -19.13
C THR A 8 37.20 -3.56 -19.80
N ALA A 9 36.29 -4.41 -19.32
CA ALA A 9 34.86 -4.28 -19.66
C ALA A 9 34.00 -5.22 -18.81
N ILE A 10 33.87 -4.98 -17.51
CA ILE A 10 32.58 -5.24 -16.86
C ILE A 10 32.16 -3.92 -16.23
N ASP A 11 31.21 -3.33 -16.93
CA ASP A 11 30.50 -2.10 -16.73
C ASP A 11 30.31 -1.73 -15.24
N THR A 12 30.89 -0.59 -14.87
CA THR A 12 30.63 0.06 -13.60
C THR A 12 29.32 0.83 -13.70
N ASP A 13 28.19 0.15 -13.91
CA ASP A 13 26.88 0.79 -13.74
C ASP A 13 26.44 0.65 -12.28
N ARG A 14 27.23 1.26 -11.38
CA ARG A 14 26.70 1.64 -10.06
C ARG A 14 25.85 2.88 -10.29
N LYS A 15 24.67 2.67 -10.88
CA LYS A 15 23.62 3.68 -11.01
C LYS A 15 23.41 4.31 -9.64
N SER A 16 23.91 5.53 -9.48
CA SER A 16 23.69 6.31 -8.28
C SER A 16 22.18 6.37 -8.07
N GLN A 17 21.71 5.66 -7.05
CA GLN A 17 20.30 5.59 -6.70
C GLN A 17 19.89 7.02 -6.32
N SER A 18 19.39 7.76 -7.30
CA SER A 18 19.22 9.20 -7.21
C SER A 18 18.29 9.48 -6.04
N PHE A 19 18.78 10.19 -5.02
CA PHE A 19 18.05 10.55 -3.79
C PHE A 19 16.64 11.06 -4.10
N TRP A 20 16.52 11.88 -5.16
CA TRP A 20 15.26 12.40 -5.68
C TRP A 20 14.28 11.33 -6.16
N GLY A 21 14.76 10.27 -6.81
CA GLY A 21 13.94 9.14 -7.22
C GLY A 21 13.44 8.30 -6.04
N THR A 22 14.22 8.21 -4.97
CA THR A 22 13.79 7.55 -3.72
C THR A 22 12.77 8.39 -2.98
N VAL A 23 13.00 9.70 -2.82
CA VAL A 23 12.06 10.63 -2.16
C VAL A 23 10.71 10.66 -2.89
N LEU A 24 10.72 10.75 -4.22
CA LEU A 24 9.47 10.77 -5.01
C LEU A 24 8.63 9.50 -4.80
N LYS A 25 9.27 8.32 -4.72
CA LYS A 25 8.57 7.05 -4.49
C LYS A 25 7.94 6.97 -3.09
N VAL A 26 8.64 7.48 -2.08
CA VAL A 26 8.14 7.52 -0.70
C VAL A 26 6.96 8.49 -0.59
N GLU A 27 7.10 9.70 -1.14
CA GLU A 27 6.04 10.72 -1.13
C GLU A 27 4.78 10.26 -1.88
N LEU A 28 4.92 9.55 -3.01
CA LEU A 28 3.77 9.03 -3.75
C LEU A 28 2.99 7.99 -2.92
N SER A 29 3.68 7.14 -2.18
CA SER A 29 3.05 6.17 -1.27
C SER A 29 2.35 6.88 -0.10
N ASP A 30 2.95 7.92 0.46
CA ASP A 30 2.37 8.68 1.56
C ASP A 30 1.11 9.45 1.12
N ILE A 31 1.09 9.99 -0.11
CA ILE A 31 -0.12 10.62 -0.70
C ILE A 31 -1.24 9.59 -0.85
N ALA A 32 -0.94 8.39 -1.38
CA ALA A 32 -1.94 7.35 -1.56
C ALA A 32 -2.59 6.95 -0.23
N PHE A 33 -1.80 6.89 0.86
CA PHE A 33 -2.34 6.60 2.18
C PHE A 33 -3.08 7.77 2.82
N ALA A 34 -2.64 9.01 2.60
CA ALA A 34 -3.34 10.18 3.10
C ALA A 34 -4.78 10.25 2.53
N ILE A 35 -4.97 9.88 1.26
CA ILE A 35 -6.29 9.81 0.63
C ILE A 35 -7.16 8.77 1.35
N ASP A 36 -6.65 7.56 1.59
CA ASP A 36 -7.40 6.50 2.29
C ASP A 36 -7.80 6.92 3.71
N SER A 37 -6.87 7.55 4.44
CA SER A 37 -7.12 8.05 5.80
C SER A 37 -8.17 9.15 5.84
N ILE A 38 -8.16 10.07 4.86
CA ILE A 38 -9.18 11.12 4.74
C ILE A 38 -10.53 10.51 4.35
N LEU A 39 -10.58 9.56 3.41
CA LEU A 39 -11.82 8.89 3.01
C LEU A 39 -12.43 8.07 4.14
N ALA A 40 -11.61 7.38 4.96
CA ALA A 40 -12.06 6.69 6.16
C ALA A 40 -12.62 7.66 7.20
N ALA A 41 -11.95 8.80 7.43
CA ALA A 41 -12.45 9.84 8.32
C ALA A 41 -13.74 10.49 7.78
N ALA A 42 -13.85 10.69 6.47
CA ALA A 42 -15.06 11.17 5.81
C ALA A 42 -16.23 10.18 5.99
N ALA A 43 -15.97 8.87 5.86
CA ALA A 43 -16.96 7.83 6.12
C ALA A 43 -17.46 7.84 7.59
N LEU A 44 -16.60 8.17 8.55
CA LEU A 44 -17.06 8.41 9.93
C LEU A 44 -17.91 9.68 10.01
N VAL A 45 -17.43 10.79 9.46
CA VAL A 45 -18.11 12.11 9.50
C VAL A 45 -19.53 12.07 8.95
N ILE A 46 -19.79 11.32 7.87
CA ILE A 46 -21.15 11.17 7.33
C ILE A 46 -22.11 10.45 8.28
N THR A 47 -21.61 9.67 9.25
CA THR A 47 -22.43 8.95 10.24
C THR A 47 -22.59 9.72 11.55
N LEU A 48 -21.85 10.81 11.76
CA LEU A 48 -21.90 11.60 12.99
C LEU A 48 -23.15 12.51 13.04
N PRO A 49 -23.88 12.55 14.16
CA PRO A 49 -24.99 13.47 14.33
C PRO A 49 -24.49 14.92 14.35
N SER A 50 -25.22 15.80 13.66
CA SER A 50 -24.91 17.23 13.64
C SER A 50 -25.13 17.84 15.01
N THR A 51 -24.04 18.31 15.60
CA THR A 51 -24.02 19.04 16.86
C THR A 51 -23.80 20.51 16.50
N HIS A 52 -24.88 21.30 16.55
CA HIS A 52 -24.94 22.72 16.17
C HIS A 52 -24.14 23.67 17.12
N THR A 53 -23.02 23.21 17.67
CA THR A 53 -22.24 23.98 18.65
C THR A 53 -21.34 25.01 18.01
N PHE A 54 -20.68 24.68 16.89
CA PHE A 54 -19.77 25.58 16.18
C PHE A 54 -19.64 25.12 14.72
N SER A 55 -19.47 26.06 13.78
CA SER A 55 -19.30 25.74 12.35
C SER A 55 -17.97 26.30 11.84
N ILE A 56 -17.23 25.49 11.09
CA ILE A 56 -15.97 25.87 10.43
C ILE A 56 -16.10 25.49 8.96
N GLY A 57 -15.94 26.46 8.05
CA GLY A 57 -15.91 26.17 6.62
C GLY A 57 -17.19 25.55 6.06
N GLY A 58 -18.35 25.82 6.66
CA GLY A 58 -19.65 25.28 6.22
C GLY A 58 -19.98 23.88 6.75
N MET A 59 -19.16 23.31 7.65
CA MET A 59 -19.38 22.01 8.29
C MET A 59 -19.39 22.15 9.82
N ASP A 60 -20.08 21.24 10.51
CA ASP A 60 -20.04 21.14 11.97
C ASP A 60 -18.59 21.02 12.46
N GLY A 61 -18.22 21.80 13.48
CA GLY A 61 -16.85 21.86 14.00
C GLY A 61 -16.34 20.49 14.45
N TRP A 62 -17.22 19.65 15.01
CA TRP A 62 -16.85 18.28 15.40
C TRP A 62 -16.56 17.38 14.21
N LYS A 63 -17.32 17.51 13.13
CA LYS A 63 -17.07 16.79 11.89
C LYS A 63 -15.76 17.22 11.24
N PHE A 64 -15.47 18.53 11.23
CA PHE A 64 -14.19 19.05 10.79
C PHE A 64 -13.02 18.51 11.62
N ILE A 65 -13.13 18.52 12.95
CA ILE A 65 -12.09 18.00 13.85
C ILE A 65 -11.85 16.51 13.59
N VAL A 66 -12.90 15.69 13.46
CA VAL A 66 -12.76 14.26 13.17
C VAL A 66 -12.08 14.04 11.81
N MET A 67 -12.46 14.79 10.77
CA MET A 67 -11.81 14.71 9.45
C MET A 67 -10.34 15.13 9.51
N PHE A 68 -10.05 16.24 10.17
CA PHE A 68 -8.70 16.79 10.30
C PHE A 68 -7.79 15.85 11.10
N ILE A 69 -8.26 15.39 12.27
CA ILE A 69 -7.54 14.45 13.12
C ILE A 69 -7.39 13.12 12.40
N GLY A 70 -8.41 12.61 11.70
CA GLY A 70 -8.31 11.36 10.94
C GLY A 70 -7.23 11.40 9.86
N GLY A 71 -7.16 12.48 9.08
CA GLY A 71 -6.07 12.69 8.11
C GLY A 71 -4.70 12.86 8.78
N PHE A 72 -4.62 13.65 9.85
CA PHE A 72 -3.37 13.93 10.56
C PHE A 72 -2.80 12.71 11.30
N ILE A 73 -3.64 11.96 12.02
CA ILE A 73 -3.28 10.70 12.67
C ILE A 73 -2.87 9.68 11.62
N GLY A 74 -3.58 9.57 10.49
CA GLY A 74 -3.21 8.66 9.41
C GLY A 74 -1.78 8.92 8.94
N LEU A 75 -1.48 10.16 8.56
CA LEU A 75 -0.14 10.55 8.13
C LEU A 75 0.92 10.27 9.20
N LEU A 76 0.63 10.60 10.46
CA LEU A 76 1.55 10.41 11.58
C LEU A 76 1.82 8.92 11.86
N CYS A 77 0.77 8.10 11.85
CA CYS A 77 0.84 6.67 12.11
C CYS A 77 1.71 5.97 11.07
N ILE A 78 1.56 6.27 9.78
CA ILE A 78 2.44 5.69 8.77
C ILE A 78 3.88 6.08 8.97
N ARG A 79 4.15 7.35 9.26
CA ARG A 79 5.52 7.82 9.39
C ARG A 79 6.29 7.07 10.47
N PHE A 80 5.64 6.82 11.61
CA PHE A 80 6.23 5.98 12.66
C PHE A 80 6.17 4.49 12.36
N ALA A 81 5.11 4.00 11.71
CA ALA A 81 4.97 2.59 11.35
C ALA A 81 6.01 2.15 10.33
N ALA A 82 6.28 2.93 9.28
CA ALA A 82 7.27 2.62 8.26
C ALA A 82 8.66 2.41 8.88
N THR A 83 9.05 3.26 9.83
CA THR A 83 10.34 3.14 10.52
C THR A 83 10.45 1.82 11.30
N LYS A 84 9.36 1.38 11.95
CA LYS A 84 9.35 0.09 12.66
C LYS A 84 9.25 -1.09 11.70
N ILE A 85 8.39 -1.01 10.69
CA ILE A 85 8.17 -2.07 9.69
C ILE A 85 9.46 -2.33 8.93
N VAL A 86 10.20 -1.31 8.50
CA VAL A 86 11.50 -1.49 7.81
C VAL A 86 12.45 -2.33 8.66
N ARG A 87 12.57 -2.03 9.96
CA ARG A 87 13.39 -2.83 10.88
C ARG A 87 12.91 -4.28 11.03
N TRP A 88 11.61 -4.52 10.91
CA TRP A 88 11.04 -5.88 10.96
C TRP A 88 11.25 -6.64 9.65
N LEU A 89 11.21 -5.94 8.51
CA LEU A 89 11.49 -6.50 7.19
C LEU A 89 12.96 -6.90 7.03
N GLU A 90 13.89 -6.10 7.59
CA GLU A 90 15.31 -6.45 7.65
C GLU A 90 15.55 -7.78 8.40
N LEU A 91 14.76 -8.05 9.45
CA LEU A 91 14.87 -9.28 10.23
C LEU A 91 14.21 -10.48 9.53
N TYR A 92 13.15 -10.24 8.74
CA TYR A 92 12.41 -11.28 8.02
C TYR A 92 12.18 -10.89 6.55
N PRO A 93 13.17 -11.06 5.66
CA PRO A 93 13.07 -10.66 4.25
C PRO A 93 11.97 -11.40 3.47
N VAL A 94 11.50 -12.55 3.97
CA VAL A 94 10.36 -13.28 3.37
C VAL A 94 9.05 -12.49 3.52
N LEU A 95 8.88 -11.72 4.60
CA LEU A 95 7.69 -10.90 4.82
C LEU A 95 7.61 -9.74 3.82
N GLU A 96 8.76 -9.19 3.40
CA GLU A 96 8.83 -8.09 2.43
C GLU A 96 8.26 -8.52 1.08
N GLN A 97 8.74 -9.66 0.56
CA GLN A 97 8.28 -10.20 -0.72
C GLN A 97 6.78 -10.52 -0.69
N ALA A 98 6.31 -11.12 0.41
CA ALA A 98 4.90 -11.43 0.60
C ALA A 98 4.04 -10.16 0.68
N ALA A 99 4.48 -9.16 1.44
CA ALA A 99 3.77 -7.89 1.57
C ALA A 99 3.66 -7.16 0.23
N PHE A 100 4.73 -7.07 -0.56
CA PHE A 100 4.66 -6.47 -1.89
C PHE A 100 3.72 -7.21 -2.83
N LEU A 101 3.73 -8.54 -2.80
CA LEU A 101 2.84 -9.33 -3.65
C LEU A 101 1.36 -9.16 -3.25
N LEU A 102 1.07 -9.11 -1.94
CA LEU A 102 -0.27 -8.86 -1.43
C LEU A 102 -0.77 -7.46 -1.79
N VAL A 103 0.03 -6.41 -1.58
CA VAL A 103 -0.33 -5.03 -1.92
C VAL A 103 -0.53 -4.89 -3.43
N GLY A 104 0.36 -5.47 -4.24
CA GLY A 104 0.20 -5.50 -5.69
C GLY A 104 -1.10 -6.17 -6.13
N TRP A 105 -1.46 -7.30 -5.51
CA TRP A 105 -2.71 -8.01 -5.80
C TRP A 105 -3.96 -7.22 -5.39
N VAL A 106 -3.92 -6.55 -4.22
CA VAL A 106 -4.99 -5.62 -3.81
C VAL A 106 -5.10 -4.46 -4.81
N GLY A 107 -3.99 -3.93 -5.31
CA GLY A 107 -3.97 -2.92 -6.36
C GLY A 107 -4.66 -3.39 -7.66
N VAL A 108 -4.46 -4.64 -8.06
CA VAL A 108 -5.19 -5.24 -9.21
C VAL A 108 -6.69 -5.27 -8.95
N LYS A 109 -7.13 -5.65 -7.74
CA LYS A 109 -8.56 -5.63 -7.39
C LYS A 109 -9.15 -4.22 -7.48
N LEU A 110 -8.43 -3.21 -6.98
CA LEU A 110 -8.86 -1.82 -7.08
C LEU A 110 -8.92 -1.35 -8.54
N ALA A 111 -7.93 -1.70 -9.36
CA ALA A 111 -7.96 -1.39 -10.79
C ALA A 111 -9.15 -2.03 -11.52
N VAL A 112 -9.45 -3.31 -11.23
CA VAL A 112 -10.62 -4.01 -11.79
C VAL A 112 -11.92 -3.36 -11.32
N LEU A 113 -12.02 -2.97 -10.05
CA LEU A 113 -13.16 -2.24 -9.52
C LEU A 113 -13.37 -0.90 -10.24
N THR A 114 -12.30 -0.16 -10.49
CA THR A 114 -12.34 1.11 -11.24
C THR A 114 -12.73 0.88 -12.71
N LEU A 115 -12.18 -0.14 -13.38
CA LEU A 115 -12.49 -0.44 -14.79
C LEU A 115 -13.94 -0.91 -15.00
N ALA A 116 -14.55 -1.51 -13.98
CA ALA A 116 -15.96 -1.89 -13.98
C ALA A 116 -16.89 -0.77 -13.49
N HIS A 117 -16.35 0.39 -13.13
CA HIS A 117 -17.16 1.52 -12.70
C HIS A 117 -18.07 1.99 -13.85
N LYS A 118 -19.28 2.43 -13.49
CA LYS A 118 -20.36 2.76 -14.42
C LYS A 118 -19.94 3.77 -15.50
N ASP A 119 -19.05 4.69 -15.14
CA ASP A 119 -18.59 5.76 -16.02
C ASP A 119 -17.42 5.36 -16.95
N ILE A 120 -16.74 4.25 -16.67
CA ILE A 120 -15.61 3.75 -17.46
C ILE A 120 -16.05 2.62 -18.38
N GLY A 121 -16.97 1.76 -17.93
CA GLY A 121 -17.72 0.82 -18.77
C GLY A 121 -16.90 -0.23 -19.53
N VAL A 122 -15.61 -0.38 -19.23
CA VAL A 122 -14.71 -1.34 -19.90
C VAL A 122 -15.02 -2.78 -19.47
N LEU A 123 -15.47 -2.97 -18.24
CA LEU A 123 -15.91 -4.25 -17.68
C LEU A 123 -17.37 -4.19 -17.22
N ALA A 124 -18.06 -5.33 -17.21
CA ALA A 124 -19.43 -5.41 -16.72
C ALA A 124 -19.50 -4.97 -15.24
N LEU A 125 -20.48 -4.12 -14.89
CA LEU A 125 -20.63 -3.57 -13.53
C LEU A 125 -20.67 -4.65 -12.42
N GLY A 126 -21.21 -5.83 -12.72
CA GLY A 126 -21.30 -6.94 -11.75
C GLY A 126 -20.06 -7.83 -11.69
N PHE A 127 -19.02 -7.58 -12.49
CA PHE A 127 -17.84 -8.44 -12.56
C PHE A 127 -16.99 -8.41 -11.28
N PRO A 128 -16.64 -7.25 -10.68
CA PRO A 128 -15.87 -7.22 -9.43
C PRO A 128 -16.64 -7.78 -8.24
N GLU A 129 -17.97 -7.74 -8.28
CA GLU A 129 -18.84 -8.30 -7.25
C GLU A 129 -19.23 -9.76 -7.55
N SER A 130 -18.75 -10.32 -8.65
CA SER A 130 -19.04 -11.71 -8.99
C SER A 130 -18.39 -12.66 -7.98
N ILE A 131 -19.12 -13.71 -7.62
CA ILE A 131 -18.64 -14.76 -6.72
C ILE A 131 -17.34 -15.38 -7.27
N GLY A 132 -17.23 -15.55 -8.59
CA GLY A 132 -16.03 -16.04 -9.26
C GLY A 132 -14.82 -15.14 -8.99
N TRP A 133 -14.95 -13.83 -9.19
CA TRP A 133 -13.88 -12.88 -8.91
C TRP A 133 -13.51 -12.85 -7.43
N GLN A 134 -14.50 -12.77 -6.53
CA GLN A 134 -14.24 -12.77 -5.09
C GLN A 134 -13.47 -14.04 -4.65
N VAL A 135 -13.90 -15.22 -5.09
CA VAL A 135 -13.23 -16.49 -4.77
C VAL A 135 -11.79 -16.51 -5.31
N THR A 136 -11.56 -16.08 -6.56
CA THR A 136 -10.18 -16.00 -7.09
C THR A 136 -9.32 -15.01 -6.30
N PHE A 137 -9.86 -13.85 -5.94
CA PHE A 137 -9.15 -12.84 -5.18
C PHE A 137 -8.70 -13.37 -3.81
N TRP A 138 -9.66 -13.89 -3.03
CA TRP A 138 -9.39 -14.45 -1.70
C TRP A 138 -8.51 -15.70 -1.79
N GLY A 139 -8.72 -16.55 -2.80
CA GLY A 139 -7.91 -17.75 -3.05
C GLY A 139 -6.43 -17.41 -3.27
N VAL A 140 -6.14 -16.43 -4.13
CA VAL A 140 -4.76 -15.97 -4.38
C VAL A 140 -4.15 -15.37 -3.11
N MET A 141 -4.88 -14.55 -2.36
CA MET A 141 -4.37 -14.02 -1.08
C MET A 141 -4.00 -15.13 -0.09
N ILE A 142 -4.86 -16.14 0.05
CA ILE A 142 -4.60 -17.28 0.94
C ILE A 142 -3.36 -18.05 0.50
N VAL A 143 -3.20 -18.31 -0.81
CA VAL A 143 -2.02 -19.01 -1.34
C VAL A 143 -0.73 -18.24 -1.03
N ILE A 144 -0.73 -16.92 -1.21
CA ILE A 144 0.43 -16.07 -0.91
C ILE A 144 0.76 -16.13 0.60
N ILE A 145 -0.25 -16.02 1.46
CA ILE A 145 -0.07 -16.07 2.92
C ILE A 145 0.48 -17.43 3.36
N ILE A 146 -0.11 -18.54 2.88
CA ILE A 146 0.35 -19.88 3.21
C ILE A 146 1.79 -20.10 2.72
N GLY A 147 2.10 -19.68 1.49
CA GLY A 147 3.45 -19.77 0.94
C GLY A 147 4.48 -18.99 1.78
N ALA A 148 4.11 -17.79 2.24
CA ALA A 148 4.94 -16.99 3.13
C ALA A 148 5.16 -17.70 4.49
N LEU A 149 4.09 -18.21 5.11
CA LEU A 149 4.15 -18.93 6.39
C LEU A 149 5.02 -20.20 6.33
N ILE A 150 4.93 -20.97 5.25
CA ILE A 150 5.76 -22.16 5.04
C ILE A 150 7.24 -21.75 4.93
N LYS A 151 7.55 -20.73 4.12
CA LYS A 151 8.93 -20.23 4.01
C LYS A 151 9.47 -19.74 5.36
N ILE A 152 8.68 -19.00 6.14
CA ILE A 152 9.09 -18.50 7.46
C ILE A 152 9.44 -19.66 8.40
N LYS A 153 8.58 -20.69 8.47
CA LYS A 153 8.84 -21.88 9.30
C LYS A 153 10.11 -22.62 8.88
N LEU A 154 10.37 -22.73 7.57
CA LEU A 154 11.57 -23.40 7.05
C LEU A 154 12.86 -22.61 7.34
N THR A 155 12.81 -21.28 7.31
CA THR A 155 13.94 -20.42 7.70
C THR A 155 14.28 -20.57 9.19
N HIS A 156 13.27 -20.77 10.04
CA HIS A 156 13.46 -20.92 11.49
C HIS A 156 14.01 -22.28 11.94
N GLN A 157 14.06 -23.29 11.05
CA GLN A 157 14.58 -24.63 11.35
C GLN A 157 16.06 -24.81 10.98
N LYS A 158 16.66 -23.84 10.28
CA LYS A 158 18.04 -23.91 9.77
C LYS A 158 19.06 -23.07 10.57
N GLY A 159 18.63 -22.41 11.65
CA GLY A 159 19.49 -21.70 12.60
C GLY A 159 19.36 -22.29 13.99
#